data_AF-A0A7C9MPL2-F1
#
_entry.id   AF-A0A7C9MPL2-F1
#
_cell.length_a   1.000
_cell.length_b   1.000
_cell.length_c   1.000
_cell.angle_alpha   90.00
_cell.angle_beta   90.00
_cell.angle_gamma   90.00
#
_symmetry.space_group_name_H-M   'P 1'
#
loop_
_entity.id
_entity.type
_entity.pdbx_description
1 polymer ?
#
loop_
_entity_poly.entity_id
_entity_poly.type
_entity_poly.pdbx_seq_one_letter_code
_entity_poly.pdbx_strand_id
1 'polypeptide(L)'
;MARVAVSLVVGLLLLAGCAGKAASRPELAGTPTVYADVVQKPNPLLLGCFMRSRPSEFKRPNSYRYCLVEKGGKYAVYYDWRDGKSGEDHQGWMPFTIDGDKLISGSEPSAFVVKDGGVWHSYGGRDAVHRMLPE
;
A
#
# COMPACT_ATOMS: atom_id res chain seq x y z
N MET A 1 -19.99 -53.10 -27.61
CA MET A 1 -19.23 -51.94 -28.12
C MET A 1 -19.85 -50.68 -27.54
N ALA A 2 -19.26 -50.12 -26.47
CA ALA A 2 -19.70 -48.88 -25.86
C ALA A 2 -18.60 -47.84 -26.07
N ARG A 3 -18.90 -46.81 -26.88
CA ARG A 3 -18.09 -45.61 -27.09
C ARG A 3 -18.45 -44.56 -26.04
N VAL A 4 -17.58 -43.55 -25.91
CA VAL A 4 -17.67 -42.33 -25.07
C VAL A 4 -17.16 -42.57 -23.64
N ALA A 5 -15.87 -42.64 -23.35
CA ALA A 5 -14.77 -41.72 -23.66
C ALA A 5 -14.97 -40.28 -23.15
N VAL A 6 -14.32 -40.01 -22.01
CA VAL A 6 -13.53 -38.80 -21.74
C VAL A 6 -14.32 -37.49 -21.67
N SER A 7 -14.82 -37.12 -20.49
CA SER A 7 -15.34 -35.75 -20.26
C SER A 7 -15.35 -35.33 -18.78
N LEU A 8 -14.34 -35.68 -17.96
CA LEU A 8 -14.29 -35.15 -16.59
C LEU A 8 -12.86 -34.93 -16.06
N VAL A 9 -11.94 -34.49 -16.91
CA VAL A 9 -10.57 -34.07 -16.51
C VAL A 9 -10.28 -32.60 -16.87
N VAL A 10 -11.27 -31.87 -17.41
CA VAL A 10 -11.13 -30.46 -17.84
C VAL A 10 -11.85 -29.53 -16.84
N GLY A 11 -11.53 -29.66 -15.55
CA GLY A 11 -12.10 -28.81 -14.50
C GLY A 11 -11.07 -28.24 -13.52
N LEU A 12 -9.78 -28.58 -13.67
CA LEU A 12 -8.75 -28.30 -12.66
C LEU A 12 -7.68 -27.26 -13.08
N LEU A 13 -7.86 -26.56 -14.21
CA LEU A 13 -6.79 -25.73 -14.82
C LEU A 13 -7.02 -24.20 -14.81
N LEU A 14 -8.02 -23.68 -14.09
CA LEU A 14 -8.31 -22.23 -14.09
C LEU A 14 -7.88 -21.46 -12.82
N LEU A 15 -7.11 -22.08 -11.91
CA LEU A 15 -6.55 -21.41 -10.74
C LEU A 15 -5.04 -21.20 -10.82
N ALA A 16 -4.48 -21.10 -12.03
CA ALA A 16 -3.23 -20.37 -12.24
C ALA A 16 -3.53 -18.86 -12.13
N GLY A 17 -3.99 -18.43 -10.95
CA GLY A 17 -3.99 -17.03 -10.59
C GLY A 17 -2.58 -16.51 -10.81
N CYS A 18 -2.47 -15.38 -11.50
CA CYS A 18 -1.23 -14.66 -11.66
C CYS A 18 -0.65 -14.34 -10.27
N ALA A 19 0.13 -15.26 -9.71
CA ALA A 19 1.13 -14.94 -8.70
C ALA A 19 2.20 -14.14 -9.44
N GLY A 20 1.87 -12.87 -9.73
CA GLY A 20 2.87 -11.88 -10.08
C GLY A 20 3.95 -12.01 -9.03
N LYS A 21 5.20 -12.24 -9.47
CA LYS A 21 6.36 -12.15 -8.60
C LYS A 21 6.30 -10.76 -7.97
N ALA A 22 5.74 -10.67 -6.76
CA ALA A 22 5.83 -9.46 -5.97
C ALA A 22 7.33 -9.15 -5.89
N ALA A 23 7.72 -7.95 -6.35
CA ALA A 23 9.10 -7.53 -6.28
C ALA A 23 9.58 -7.74 -4.85
N SER A 24 10.71 -8.42 -4.66
CA SER A 24 11.24 -8.66 -3.32
C SER A 24 11.51 -7.32 -2.65
N ARG A 25 10.87 -7.07 -1.51
CA ARG A 25 11.03 -5.86 -0.68
C ARG A 25 11.89 -6.20 0.55
N PRO A 26 13.23 -6.27 0.43
CA PRO A 26 14.10 -6.67 1.53
C PRO A 26 13.95 -5.76 2.76
N GLU A 27 13.62 -4.49 2.55
CA GLU A 27 13.35 -3.53 3.61
C GLU A 27 12.17 -3.93 4.51
N LEU A 28 11.21 -4.69 3.96
CA LEU A 28 10.07 -5.22 4.70
C LEU A 28 10.37 -6.56 5.37
N ALA A 29 11.53 -7.20 5.15
CA ALA A 29 11.83 -8.51 5.74
C ALA A 29 12.10 -8.42 7.25
N GLY A 30 12.71 -7.32 7.70
CA GLY A 30 13.09 -7.10 9.10
C GLY A 30 11.91 -6.87 10.06
N THR A 31 12.20 -6.88 11.36
CA THR A 31 11.24 -6.54 12.42
C THR A 31 10.92 -5.04 12.38
N PRO A 32 9.64 -4.63 12.39
CA PRO A 32 9.27 -3.22 12.52
C PRO A 32 9.83 -2.62 13.82
N THR A 33 10.43 -1.45 13.72
CA THR A 33 10.91 -0.69 14.89
C THR A 33 9.82 0.20 15.48
N VAL A 34 8.76 0.48 14.72
CA VAL A 34 7.60 1.27 15.11
C VAL A 34 6.35 0.54 14.60
N TYR A 35 5.35 0.43 15.46
CA TYR A 35 4.03 -0.11 15.11
C TYR A 35 3.01 1.03 15.06
N ALA A 36 1.98 0.85 14.24
CA ALA A 36 0.89 1.79 14.13
C ALA A 36 -0.06 1.69 15.33
N ASP A 37 -0.61 2.83 15.75
CA ASP A 37 -1.71 2.87 16.70
C ASP A 37 -3.01 2.51 15.97
N VAL A 38 -3.79 1.59 16.54
CA VAL A 38 -5.01 1.06 15.90
C VAL A 38 -6.23 1.51 16.68
N VAL A 39 -6.96 2.49 16.14
CA VAL A 39 -8.26 2.94 16.67
C VAL A 39 -9.36 2.02 16.17
N GLN A 40 -9.35 1.75 14.86
CA GLN A 40 -10.21 0.78 14.19
C GLN A 40 -9.36 -0.05 13.25
N LYS A 41 -9.71 -1.33 13.05
CA LYS A 41 -8.97 -2.21 12.13
C LYS A 41 -8.91 -1.58 10.73
N PRO A 42 -7.78 -1.72 10.00
CA PRO A 42 -7.63 -1.10 8.70
C PRO A 42 -8.64 -1.69 7.71
N ASN A 43 -9.17 -0.85 6.84
CA ASN A 43 -9.79 -1.32 5.61
C ASN A 43 -8.77 -2.18 4.85
N PRO A 44 -9.13 -3.39 4.38
CA PRO A 44 -8.22 -4.25 3.64
C PRO A 44 -7.58 -3.59 2.41
N LEU A 45 -8.23 -2.58 1.81
CA LEU A 45 -7.69 -1.83 0.68
C LEU A 45 -6.50 -0.94 1.05
N LEU A 46 -6.24 -0.68 2.33
CA LEU A 46 -5.03 0.02 2.78
C LEU A 46 -3.82 -0.92 2.89
N LEU A 47 -4.03 -2.24 2.96
CA LEU A 47 -2.96 -3.22 3.12
C LEU A 47 -2.16 -3.38 1.83
N GLY A 48 -0.85 -3.51 1.96
CA GLY A 48 0.08 -3.60 0.83
C GLY A 48 0.83 -2.30 0.59
N CYS A 49 1.51 -2.23 -0.55
CA CYS A 49 2.37 -1.14 -0.95
C CYS A 49 1.70 -0.23 -1.98
N PHE A 50 1.87 1.07 -1.79
CA PHE A 50 1.25 2.08 -2.62
C PHE A 50 2.21 3.24 -2.86
N MET A 51 2.22 3.76 -4.08
CA MET A 51 2.92 5.01 -4.43
C MET A 51 1.95 6.04 -4.98
N ARG A 52 2.17 7.31 -4.66
CA ARG A 52 1.44 8.40 -5.29
C ARG A 52 1.86 8.52 -6.74
N SER A 53 0.89 8.69 -7.64
CA SER A 53 1.20 8.98 -9.05
C SER A 53 2.06 10.25 -9.15
N ARG A 54 3.16 10.16 -9.91
CA ARG A 54 4.05 11.30 -10.11
C ARG A 54 3.39 12.30 -11.06
N PRO A 55 3.18 13.56 -10.66
CA PRO A 55 2.71 14.58 -11.59
C PRO A 55 3.83 14.88 -12.61
N SER A 56 3.51 14.74 -13.89
CA SER A 56 4.46 14.86 -15.01
C SER A 56 4.98 16.28 -15.24
N GLU A 57 4.24 17.28 -14.76
CA GLU A 57 4.47 18.70 -14.97
C GLU A 57 5.56 19.30 -14.07
N PHE A 58 5.99 18.58 -13.03
CA PHE A 58 7.03 19.06 -12.11
C PHE A 58 8.39 18.43 -12.41
N LYS A 59 9.43 19.27 -12.46
CA LYS A 59 10.82 18.82 -12.65
C LYS A 59 11.34 17.97 -11.46
N ARG A 60 10.82 18.22 -10.27
CA ARG A 60 11.14 17.51 -9.02
C ARG A 60 9.87 17.38 -8.19
N PRO A 61 8.98 16.43 -8.50
CA PRO A 61 7.76 16.24 -7.73
C PRO A 61 8.11 15.64 -6.36
N ASN A 62 7.29 15.95 -5.35
CA ASN A 62 7.31 15.20 -4.10
C ASN A 62 6.96 13.74 -4.39
N SER A 63 7.59 12.80 -3.69
CA SER A 63 7.21 11.38 -3.73
C SER A 63 6.69 10.94 -2.38
N TYR A 64 5.69 10.06 -2.43
CA TYR A 64 5.07 9.47 -1.26
C TYR A 64 4.79 8.02 -1.57
N ARG A 65 5.29 7.13 -0.74
CA ARG A 65 5.13 5.69 -0.87
C ARG A 65 5.02 5.08 0.52
N TYR A 66 4.05 4.21 0.72
CA TYR A 66 3.94 3.45 1.97
C TYR A 66 3.69 1.97 1.70
N CYS A 67 4.07 1.13 2.64
CA CYS A 67 3.63 -0.27 2.74
C CYS A 67 3.03 -0.50 4.13
N LEU A 68 1.72 -0.79 4.19
CA LEU A 68 1.06 -1.21 5.42
C LEU A 68 1.09 -2.74 5.49
N VAL A 69 1.72 -3.27 6.53
CA VAL A 69 1.90 -4.72 6.72
C VAL A 69 1.38 -5.16 8.09
N GLU A 70 0.86 -6.38 8.16
CA GLU A 70 0.58 -7.06 9.41
C GLU A 70 1.74 -8.00 9.76
N LYS A 71 2.30 -7.85 10.96
CA LYS A 71 3.37 -8.70 11.48
C LYS A 71 3.11 -9.01 12.95
N GLY A 72 2.95 -10.29 13.26
CA GLY A 72 2.71 -10.75 14.64
C GLY A 72 1.43 -10.17 15.26
N GLY A 73 0.37 -10.04 14.46
CA GLY A 73 -0.92 -9.48 14.90
C GLY A 73 -0.93 -7.97 15.15
N LYS A 74 0.13 -7.26 14.74
CA LYS A 74 0.23 -5.80 14.80
C LYS A 74 0.45 -5.23 13.41
N TYR A 75 0.05 -3.98 13.22
CA TYR A 75 0.25 -3.28 11.96
C TYR A 75 1.47 -2.37 12.02
N ALA A 76 2.23 -2.29 10.94
CA ALA A 76 3.36 -1.38 10.80
C ALA A 76 3.37 -0.75 9.41
N VAL A 77 3.83 0.50 9.34
CA VAL A 77 3.95 1.24 8.08
C VAL A 77 5.42 1.47 7.79
N TYR A 78 5.88 0.91 6.67
CA TYR A 78 7.14 1.34 6.08
C TYR A 78 6.83 2.49 5.13
N TYR A 79 7.41 3.65 5.38
CA TYR A 79 7.10 4.88 4.67
C TYR A 79 8.35 5.47 4.05
N ASP A 80 8.22 5.94 2.82
CA ASP A 80 9.22 6.63 2.02
C ASP A 80 8.58 7.90 1.49
N TRP A 81 9.11 9.05 1.87
CA TRP A 81 8.71 10.32 1.29
C TRP A 81 9.90 11.20 1.01
N ARG A 82 9.77 11.97 -0.07
CA ARG A 82 10.76 12.95 -0.49
C ARG A 82 10.11 14.26 -0.85
N ASP A 83 10.64 15.35 -0.30
CA ASP A 83 10.30 16.70 -0.73
C ASP A 83 11.11 17.04 -1.98
N GLY A 84 10.42 17.32 -3.09
CA GLY A 84 11.04 17.63 -4.37
C GLY A 84 11.69 19.02 -4.43
N LYS A 85 11.31 19.93 -3.54
CA LYS A 85 11.88 21.28 -3.40
C LYS A 85 13.15 21.26 -2.57
N SER A 86 13.10 20.73 -1.34
CA SER A 86 14.26 20.70 -0.44
C SER A 86 15.22 19.55 -0.76
N GLY A 87 14.71 18.46 -1.32
CA GLY A 87 15.46 17.22 -1.51
C GLY A 87 15.54 16.35 -0.25
N GLU A 88 14.87 16.76 0.83
CA GLU A 88 14.73 16.00 2.06
C GLU A 88 14.06 14.65 1.76
N ASP A 89 14.60 13.59 2.35
CA ASP A 89 14.23 12.21 2.10
C ASP A 89 14.18 11.46 3.42
N HIS A 90 13.12 10.70 3.62
CA HIS A 90 12.87 9.92 4.83
C HIS A 90 12.36 8.56 4.46
N GLN A 91 13.00 7.53 5.01
CA GLN A 91 12.65 6.15 4.73
C GLN A 91 12.75 5.31 6.00
N GLY A 92 11.70 4.55 6.32
CA GLY A 92 11.73 3.60 7.44
C GLY A 92 10.36 3.25 8.02
N TRP A 93 10.38 2.54 9.15
CA TRP A 93 9.18 2.29 9.95
C TRP A 93 8.77 3.57 10.67
N MET A 94 7.59 4.08 10.36
CA MET A 94 7.13 5.39 10.83
C MET A 94 5.86 5.26 11.69
N PRO A 95 5.65 6.17 12.66
CA PRO A 95 4.44 6.19 13.45
C PRO A 95 3.25 6.59 12.58
N PHE A 96 2.20 5.79 12.64
CA PHE A 96 0.94 6.05 11.95
C PHE A 96 -0.23 5.67 12.86
N THR A 97 -1.38 6.31 12.66
CA THR A 97 -2.65 5.92 13.25
C THR A 97 -3.53 5.30 12.17
N ILE A 98 -4.12 4.15 12.49
CA ILE A 98 -5.10 3.45 11.66
C ILE A 98 -6.50 3.69 12.25
N ASP A 99 -7.39 4.22 11.43
CA ASP A 99 -8.77 4.47 11.77
C ASP A 99 -9.69 4.07 10.61
N GLY A 100 -9.90 2.75 10.48
CA GLY A 100 -10.79 2.17 9.48
C GLY A 100 -10.27 2.42 8.08
N ASP A 101 -10.92 3.35 7.36
CA ASP A 101 -10.57 3.75 6.01
C ASP A 101 -9.40 4.73 5.94
N LYS A 102 -8.83 5.14 7.09
CA LYS A 102 -7.77 6.16 7.15
C LYS A 102 -6.47 5.60 7.72
N LEU A 103 -5.37 6.07 7.15
CA LEU A 103 -4.01 5.90 7.63
C LEU A 103 -3.37 7.29 7.76
N ILE A 104 -3.11 7.73 9.00
CA ILE A 104 -2.69 9.11 9.31
C ILE A 104 -1.26 9.09 9.83
N SER A 105 -0.37 9.86 9.20
CA SER A 105 1.03 9.95 9.59
C SER A 105 1.17 10.67 10.93
N GLY A 106 2.01 10.14 11.81
CA GLY A 106 2.34 10.74 13.10
C GLY A 106 3.57 11.66 13.06
N SER A 107 4.28 11.73 11.92
CA SER A 107 5.52 12.49 11.79
C SER A 107 5.47 13.64 10.78
N GLU A 108 4.57 13.56 9.80
CA GLU A 108 4.37 14.61 8.81
C GLU A 108 2.91 14.69 8.36
N PRO A 109 2.48 15.74 7.64
CA PRO A 109 1.06 16.00 7.38
C PRO A 109 0.35 15.07 6.38
N SER A 110 0.84 13.86 6.10
CA SER A 110 0.16 12.94 5.18
C SER A 110 -0.97 12.16 5.83
N ALA A 111 -2.04 11.97 5.08
CA ALA A 111 -3.05 10.98 5.36
C ALA A 111 -3.46 10.24 4.08
N PHE A 112 -3.63 8.93 4.19
CA PHE A 112 -4.14 8.07 3.14
C PHE A 112 -5.54 7.62 3.49
N VAL A 113 -6.45 7.64 2.51
CA VAL A 113 -7.86 7.33 2.73
C VAL A 113 -8.38 6.41 1.63
N VAL A 114 -9.17 5.42 2.03
CA VAL A 114 -9.95 4.60 1.09
C VAL A 114 -11.17 5.40 0.66
N LYS A 115 -11.29 5.62 -0.66
CA LYS A 115 -12.41 6.31 -1.27
C LYS A 115 -12.61 5.78 -2.69
N ASP A 116 -13.86 5.54 -3.09
CA ASP A 116 -14.23 5.11 -4.44
C ASP A 116 -13.45 3.86 -4.91
N GLY A 117 -13.29 2.88 -4.01
CA GLY A 117 -12.58 1.62 -4.29
C GLY A 117 -11.06 1.77 -4.48
N GLY A 118 -10.47 2.87 -4.02
CA GLY A 118 -9.03 3.11 -4.12
C GLY A 118 -8.45 3.85 -2.94
N VAL A 119 -7.13 3.90 -2.87
CA VAL A 119 -6.39 4.66 -1.86
C VAL A 119 -6.03 6.03 -2.42
N TRP A 120 -6.23 7.07 -1.63
CA TRP A 120 -5.95 8.45 -1.99
C TRP A 120 -5.10 9.11 -0.92
N HIS A 121 -4.16 9.95 -1.34
CA HIS A 121 -3.27 10.71 -0.46
C HIS A 121 -3.71 12.16 -0.36
N SER A 122 -3.79 12.67 0.86
CA SER A 122 -3.92 14.08 1.20
C SER A 122 -2.68 14.53 1.97
N TYR A 123 -2.28 15.78 1.80
CA TYR A 123 -1.16 16.37 2.53
C TYR A 123 -1.58 17.69 3.16
N GLY A 124 -1.44 17.82 4.48
CA GLY A 124 -1.78 19.02 5.25
C GLY A 124 -3.29 19.29 5.31
N GLY A 125 -4.14 18.27 5.25
CA GLY A 125 -5.59 18.42 5.32
C GLY A 125 -6.21 19.16 4.13
N ARG A 126 -5.51 19.26 3.01
CA ARG A 126 -6.00 19.91 1.78
C ARG A 126 -7.11 19.08 1.14
N ASP A 127 -8.07 19.76 0.51
CA ASP A 127 -9.16 19.13 -0.24
C ASP A 127 -8.65 18.34 -1.47
N ALA A 128 -7.50 18.76 -2.01
CA ALA A 128 -6.86 18.06 -3.11
C ALA A 128 -6.28 16.73 -2.65
N VAL A 129 -6.89 15.65 -3.14
CA VAL A 129 -6.42 14.28 -2.94
C VAL A 129 -5.85 13.70 -4.23
N HIS A 130 -4.85 12.84 -4.09
CA HIS A 130 -4.16 12.22 -5.22
C HIS A 130 -4.25 10.72 -5.15
N ARG A 131 -4.58 10.08 -6.27
CA ARG A 131 -4.70 8.63 -6.33
C ARG A 131 -3.36 7.97 -6.03
N MET A 132 -3.38 7.01 -5.11
CA MET A 132 -2.31 6.08 -4.89
C MET A 132 -2.46 4.88 -5.82
N LEU A 133 -1.34 4.42 -6.36
CA LEU A 133 -1.24 3.27 -7.23
C LEU A 133 -0.63 2.11 -6.44
N PRO A 134 -1.21 0.90 -6.51
CA PRO A 134 -0.56 -0.29 -5.96
C PRO A 134 0.82 -0.50 -6.60
N GLU A 135 1.79 -0.93 -5.80
CA GLU A 135 3.14 -1.30 -6.24
C GLU A 135 3.35 -2.81 -6.40
#